data_AF-A0A7I4D2D4-F1
#
_entry.id   AF-A0A7I4D2D4-F1
#
_cell.length_a   1.000
_cell.length_b   1.000
_cell.length_c   1.000
_cell.angle_alpha   90.00
_cell.angle_beta   90.00
_cell.angle_gamma   90.00
#
_symmetry.space_group_name_H-M   'P 1'
#
loop_
_entity.id
_entity.type
_entity.pdbx_description
1 polymer ?
#
loop_
_entity_poly.entity_id
_entity_poly.type
_entity_poly.pdbx_seq_one_letter_code
_entity_poly.pdbx_strand_id
1 'polypeptide(L)'
;MRRSSTRRTWVLLHPATGVAGAATVNKATAKEQEKIDGFFNQYADKAEDHCIGPEGIEALCEDLGVPPTDVRILLLAWKLQAARQGYFSLEEWRKGLKSMRVDSLDKLRKALPSLQQEMVSPYNFKDFYTFSFKYCLTALTIKNTDNILIMSKD
;
A
#
# COMPACT_ATOMS: atom_id res chain seq x y z
N MET A 1 70.61 44.71 -4.53
CA MET A 1 69.14 44.80 -4.70
C MET A 1 68.62 43.50 -5.31
N ARG A 2 67.45 43.03 -4.87
CA ARG A 2 66.95 41.62 -4.87
C ARG A 2 66.29 41.15 -6.18
N ARG A 3 66.14 39.82 -6.25
CA ARG A 3 65.86 38.85 -7.32
C ARG A 3 64.36 38.70 -7.73
N SER A 4 64.18 38.32 -9.00
CA SER A 4 63.11 37.63 -9.77
C SER A 4 61.75 37.15 -9.17
N SER A 5 60.72 37.33 -10.00
CA SER A 5 59.63 36.41 -10.46
C SER A 5 58.66 35.73 -9.48
N THR A 6 57.34 35.84 -9.77
CA THR A 6 56.34 34.73 -9.97
C THR A 6 54.95 34.96 -9.30
N ARG A 7 53.89 34.89 -10.13
CA ARG A 7 52.48 34.38 -9.95
C ARG A 7 51.45 34.99 -8.95
N ARG A 8 50.25 35.11 -9.55
CA ARG A 8 48.90 34.67 -9.10
C ARG A 8 48.27 35.33 -7.87
N THR A 9 47.18 36.05 -8.11
CA THR A 9 46.07 36.20 -7.15
C THR A 9 44.80 35.63 -7.78
N TRP A 10 44.38 34.46 -7.27
CA TRP A 10 43.11 33.83 -7.59
C TRP A 10 42.00 34.50 -6.76
N VAL A 11 40.91 34.87 -7.41
CA VAL A 11 39.66 35.30 -6.75
C VAL A 11 39.01 34.06 -6.11
N LEU A 12 38.56 34.24 -4.87
CA LEU A 12 37.95 33.27 -3.98
C LEU A 12 36.56 32.78 -4.45
N LEU A 13 36.25 31.53 -4.07
CA LEU A 13 34.94 30.93 -3.71
C LEU A 13 33.80 30.98 -4.77
N HIS A 14 33.25 29.87 -5.27
CA HIS A 14 32.61 28.76 -4.54
C HIS A 14 32.52 27.46 -5.39
N PRO A 15 32.57 26.26 -4.79
CA PRO A 15 31.92 25.09 -5.36
C PRO A 15 30.44 25.06 -4.92
N ALA A 16 29.52 25.13 -5.88
CA ALA A 16 28.12 24.82 -5.65
C ALA A 16 27.99 23.33 -5.26
N THR A 17 27.51 23.11 -4.05
CA THR A 17 27.24 21.83 -3.43
C THR A 17 25.90 21.28 -3.92
N GLY A 18 25.85 19.97 -4.22
CA GLY A 18 24.68 19.14 -3.89
C GLY A 18 23.68 18.79 -5.01
N VAL A 19 23.95 17.72 -5.76
CA VAL A 19 22.89 16.92 -6.45
C VAL A 19 22.92 15.43 -6.02
N ALA A 20 23.77 15.06 -5.06
CA ALA A 20 23.90 13.67 -4.61
C ALA A 20 22.67 13.11 -3.87
N GLY A 21 21.79 13.98 -3.33
CA GLY A 21 20.62 13.59 -2.55
C GLY A 21 19.40 13.13 -3.37
N ALA A 22 19.21 13.64 -4.58
CA ALA A 22 18.03 13.29 -5.39
C ALA A 22 18.11 11.87 -5.96
N ALA A 23 19.29 11.44 -6.41
CA ALA A 23 19.50 10.10 -6.96
C ALA A 23 19.38 8.98 -5.92
N THR A 24 19.79 9.24 -4.67
CA THR A 24 19.71 8.27 -3.58
C THR A 24 18.27 8.07 -3.09
N VAL A 25 17.49 9.16 -2.99
CA VAL A 25 16.06 9.10 -2.62
C VAL A 25 15.26 8.36 -3.69
N ASN A 26 15.48 8.65 -4.98
CA ASN A 26 14.78 7.97 -6.08
C ASN A 26 15.09 6.46 -6.14
N LYS A 27 16.30 6.05 -5.78
CA LYS A 27 16.67 4.62 -5.73
C LYS A 27 16.03 3.90 -4.54
N ALA A 28 15.92 4.57 -3.40
CA ALA A 28 15.30 4.01 -2.20
C ALA A 28 13.79 3.82 -2.37
N THR A 29 13.10 4.79 -2.97
CA THR A 29 11.65 4.70 -3.26
C THR A 29 11.35 3.61 -4.29
N ALA A 30 12.19 3.45 -5.32
CA ALA A 30 12.05 2.36 -6.29
C ALA A 30 12.19 0.97 -5.63
N LYS A 31 13.18 0.81 -4.73
CA LYS A 31 13.41 -0.43 -4.00
C LYS A 31 12.28 -0.76 -3.01
N GLU A 32 11.70 0.25 -2.37
CA GLU A 32 10.51 0.07 -1.52
C GLU A 32 9.31 -0.41 -2.35
N GLN A 33 9.08 0.24 -3.49
CA GLN A 33 8.01 -0.12 -4.42
C GLN A 33 8.14 -1.58 -4.88
N GLU A 34 9.35 -1.98 -5.29
CA GLU A 34 9.64 -3.36 -5.74
C GLU A 34 9.31 -4.40 -4.66
N LYS A 35 9.59 -4.12 -3.38
CA LYS A 35 9.22 -5.02 -2.28
C LYS A 35 7.73 -5.12 -2.07
N ILE A 36 7.02 -3.99 -2.12
CA ILE A 36 5.56 -3.97 -1.98
C ILE A 36 4.90 -4.76 -3.12
N ASP A 37 5.42 -4.62 -4.34
CA ASP A 37 4.95 -5.38 -5.52
C ASP A 37 5.27 -6.87 -5.39
N GLY A 38 6.48 -7.21 -4.93
CA GLY A 38 6.85 -8.60 -4.64
C GLY A 38 6.01 -9.23 -3.54
N PHE A 39 5.52 -8.43 -2.58
CA PHE A 39 4.58 -8.90 -1.56
C PHE A 39 3.17 -9.09 -2.13
N PHE A 40 2.70 -8.18 -3.00
CA PHE A 40 1.42 -8.33 -3.70
C PHE A 40 1.37 -9.62 -4.54
N ASN A 41 2.44 -9.88 -5.30
CA ASN A 41 2.52 -11.02 -6.23
C ASN A 41 2.45 -12.40 -5.56
N GLN A 42 2.60 -12.48 -4.23
CA GLN A 42 2.43 -13.73 -3.48
C GLN A 42 0.95 -14.15 -3.40
N TYR A 43 0.03 -13.20 -3.46
CA TYR A 43 -1.41 -13.42 -3.30
C TYR A 43 -2.22 -13.04 -4.54
N ALA A 44 -1.59 -12.46 -5.56
CA ALA A 44 -2.26 -12.01 -6.77
C ALA A 44 -2.85 -13.19 -7.57
N ASP A 45 -3.99 -12.94 -8.20
CA ASP A 45 -4.64 -13.91 -9.07
C ASP A 45 -3.78 -14.18 -10.29
N LYS A 46 -3.51 -15.47 -10.57
CA LYS A 46 -2.69 -15.86 -11.73
C LYS A 46 -3.38 -15.60 -13.08
N ALA A 47 -4.71 -15.45 -13.06
CA ALA A 47 -5.54 -15.26 -14.24
C ALA A 47 -5.96 -13.79 -14.46
N GLU A 48 -5.94 -12.98 -13.40
CA GLU A 48 -6.28 -11.55 -13.46
C GLU A 48 -5.06 -10.73 -13.05
N ASP A 49 -4.41 -10.11 -14.03
CA ASP A 49 -3.29 -9.22 -13.77
C ASP A 49 -3.74 -8.08 -12.83
N HIS A 50 -2.93 -7.81 -11.80
CA HIS A 50 -3.07 -6.68 -10.87
C HIS A 50 -4.22 -6.73 -9.87
N CYS A 51 -4.76 -7.91 -9.56
CA CYS A 51 -5.73 -8.10 -8.47
C CYS A 51 -5.33 -9.22 -7.50
N ILE A 52 -5.65 -9.05 -6.23
CA ILE A 52 -5.76 -10.13 -5.24
C ILE A 52 -7.26 -10.38 -5.07
N GLY A 53 -7.73 -11.55 -5.48
CA GLY A 53 -9.11 -12.00 -5.33
C GLY A 53 -9.41 -12.67 -3.99
N PRO A 54 -10.62 -13.24 -3.84
CA PRO A 54 -11.06 -13.90 -2.61
C PRO A 54 -10.08 -14.98 -2.13
N GLU A 55 -9.60 -15.83 -3.03
CA GLU A 55 -8.65 -16.91 -2.73
C GLU A 55 -7.31 -16.36 -2.24
N GLY A 56 -6.83 -15.28 -2.87
CA GLY A 56 -5.61 -14.58 -2.45
C GLY A 56 -5.75 -13.93 -1.08
N ILE A 57 -6.92 -13.34 -0.77
CA ILE A 57 -7.22 -12.79 0.55
C ILE A 57 -7.31 -13.90 1.60
N GLU A 58 -7.91 -15.05 1.28
CA GLU A 58 -7.97 -16.20 2.18
C GLU A 58 -6.56 -16.70 2.53
N ALA A 59 -5.68 -16.85 1.53
CA ALA A 59 -4.28 -17.22 1.74
C ALA A 59 -3.52 -16.18 2.58
N LEU A 60 -3.74 -14.88 2.32
CA LEU A 60 -3.18 -13.81 3.14
C LEU A 60 -3.64 -13.90 4.60
N CYS A 61 -4.92 -14.21 4.84
CA CYS A 61 -5.47 -14.36 6.19
C CYS A 61 -4.87 -15.57 6.92
N GLU A 62 -4.71 -16.70 6.22
CA GLU A 62 -4.04 -17.90 6.74
C GLU A 62 -2.60 -17.57 7.19
N ASP A 63 -1.81 -16.92 6.34
CA ASP A 63 -0.44 -16.50 6.63
C ASP A 63 -0.34 -15.47 7.78
N LEU A 64 -1.36 -14.64 7.93
CA LEU A 64 -1.48 -13.69 9.05
C LEU A 64 -1.93 -14.37 10.35
N GLY A 65 -2.46 -15.60 10.29
CA GLY A 65 -3.00 -16.34 11.43
C GLY A 65 -4.30 -15.73 11.95
N VAL A 66 -5.14 -15.18 11.06
CA VAL A 66 -6.42 -14.55 11.42
C VAL A 66 -7.53 -15.06 10.49
N PRO A 67 -8.79 -15.17 10.97
CA PRO A 67 -9.88 -15.54 10.08
C PRO A 67 -10.20 -14.41 9.09
N PRO A 68 -10.69 -14.70 7.87
CA PRO A 68 -11.12 -13.67 6.92
C PRO A 68 -12.22 -12.74 7.46
N THR A 69 -12.97 -13.19 8.47
CA THR A 69 -14.02 -12.43 9.16
C THR A 69 -13.50 -11.52 10.28
N ASP A 70 -12.20 -11.53 10.57
CA ASP A 70 -11.60 -10.70 11.61
C ASP A 70 -11.74 -9.21 11.27
N VAL A 71 -12.14 -8.40 12.26
CA VAL A 71 -12.27 -6.94 12.08
C VAL A 71 -10.97 -6.28 11.63
N ARG A 72 -9.81 -6.86 11.94
CA ARG A 72 -8.49 -6.38 11.50
C ARG A 72 -8.33 -6.47 9.98
N ILE A 73 -8.97 -7.45 9.32
CA ILE A 73 -8.98 -7.54 7.86
C ILE A 73 -9.87 -6.45 7.26
N LEU A 74 -11.00 -6.15 7.89
CA LEU A 74 -11.85 -5.00 7.48
C LEU A 74 -11.14 -3.65 7.70
N LEU A 75 -10.37 -3.50 8.78
CA LEU A 75 -9.52 -2.34 9.02
C LEU A 75 -8.39 -2.24 7.98
N LEU A 76 -7.80 -3.36 7.57
CA LEU A 76 -6.83 -3.37 6.48
C LEU A 76 -7.47 -2.86 5.18
N ALA A 77 -8.64 -3.37 4.81
CA ALA A 77 -9.38 -2.88 3.64
C ALA A 77 -9.64 -1.36 3.70
N TRP A 78 -9.97 -0.84 4.88
CA TRP A 78 -10.10 0.61 5.10
C TRP A 78 -8.79 1.37 4.88
N LYS A 79 -7.64 0.88 5.38
CA LYS A 79 -6.34 1.54 5.13
C LYS A 79 -5.92 1.48 3.66
N LEU A 80 -6.26 0.40 2.97
CA LEU A 80 -6.04 0.23 1.53
C LEU A 80 -7.00 1.10 0.70
N GLN A 81 -8.09 1.58 1.31
CA GLN A 81 -9.21 2.24 0.62
C GLN A 81 -9.81 1.34 -0.47
N ALA A 82 -9.97 0.05 -0.13
CA ALA A 82 -10.44 -0.97 -1.06
C ALA A 82 -11.84 -0.65 -1.61
N ALA A 83 -11.98 -0.68 -2.93
CA ALA A 83 -13.21 -0.33 -3.63
C ALA A 83 -14.22 -1.48 -3.70
N ARG A 84 -13.77 -2.75 -3.61
CA ARG A 84 -14.61 -3.94 -3.76
C ARG A 84 -14.34 -4.94 -2.64
N GLN A 85 -15.41 -5.45 -2.02
CA GLN A 85 -15.29 -6.47 -0.97
C GLN A 85 -14.73 -7.77 -1.54
N GLY A 86 -13.71 -8.31 -0.86
CA GLY A 86 -13.05 -9.55 -1.28
C GLY A 86 -11.97 -9.34 -2.34
N TYR A 87 -11.60 -8.09 -2.65
CA TYR A 87 -10.56 -7.81 -3.64
C TYR A 87 -9.67 -6.64 -3.22
N PHE A 88 -8.38 -6.74 -3.56
CA PHE A 88 -7.44 -5.63 -3.51
C PHE A 88 -6.75 -5.47 -4.87
N SER A 89 -6.85 -4.29 -5.46
CA SER A 89 -6.04 -3.93 -6.64
C SER A 89 -4.60 -3.64 -6.23
N LEU A 90 -3.69 -3.76 -7.20
CA LEU A 90 -2.29 -3.38 -7.00
C LEU A 90 -2.13 -1.91 -6.56
N GLU A 91 -2.96 -0.99 -7.07
CA GLU A 91 -2.89 0.42 -6.68
C GLU A 91 -3.28 0.64 -5.22
N GLU A 92 -4.40 0.07 -4.78
CA GLU A 92 -4.87 0.12 -3.40
C GLU A 92 -3.81 -0.46 -2.45
N TRP A 93 -3.28 -1.64 -2.80
CA TRP A 93 -2.21 -2.30 -2.07
C TRP A 93 -0.98 -1.41 -1.90
N ARG A 94 -0.48 -0.85 -3.00
CA ARG A 94 0.70 0.03 -3.00
C ARG A 94 0.47 1.27 -2.13
N LYS A 95 -0.64 1.96 -2.36
CA LYS A 95 -0.99 3.19 -1.64
C LYS A 95 -1.14 2.93 -0.15
N GLY A 96 -1.92 1.92 0.23
CA GLY A 96 -2.21 1.59 1.61
C GLY A 96 -0.97 1.12 2.36
N LEU A 97 -0.22 0.15 1.83
CA LEU A 97 0.97 -0.37 2.49
C LEU A 97 2.09 0.67 2.60
N LYS A 98 2.26 1.54 1.59
CA LYS A 98 3.19 2.67 1.69
C LYS A 98 2.81 3.65 2.80
N SER A 99 1.51 3.98 2.93
CA SER A 99 1.03 4.84 4.02
C SER A 99 1.26 4.22 5.41
N MET A 100 1.19 2.89 5.50
CA MET A 100 1.42 2.11 6.72
C MET A 100 2.91 1.79 6.96
N ARG A 101 3.79 2.08 6.00
CA ARG A 101 5.22 1.70 6.01
C ARG A 101 5.42 0.18 6.13
N VAL A 102 4.59 -0.59 5.43
CA VAL A 102 4.61 -2.05 5.37
C VAL A 102 5.11 -2.49 4.00
N ASP A 103 6.03 -3.46 3.97
CA ASP A 103 6.58 -4.04 2.73
C ASP A 103 6.72 -5.58 2.83
N SER A 104 6.15 -6.20 3.87
CA SER A 104 6.21 -7.64 4.11
C SER A 104 5.10 -8.14 5.04
N LEU A 105 4.83 -9.45 5.00
CA LEU A 105 3.88 -10.13 5.87
C LEU A 105 4.15 -9.87 7.36
N ASP A 106 5.40 -9.94 7.79
CA ASP A 106 5.77 -9.73 9.20
C ASP A 106 5.49 -8.29 9.67
N LYS A 107 5.71 -7.30 8.81
CA LYS A 107 5.36 -5.91 9.11
C LYS A 107 3.85 -5.72 9.13
N LEU A 108 3.13 -6.35 8.21
CA LEU A 108 1.67 -6.29 8.18
C LEU A 108 1.07 -6.90 9.46
N ARG A 109 1.53 -8.09 9.87
CA ARG A 109 1.11 -8.77 11.10
C ARG A 109 1.29 -7.88 12.34
N LYS A 110 2.42 -7.16 12.41
CA LYS A 110 2.70 -6.19 13.49
C LYS A 110 1.87 -4.92 13.41
N ALA A 111 1.42 -4.53 12.22
CA ALA A 111 0.62 -3.33 12.02
C ALA A 111 -0.86 -3.53 12.38
N LEU A 112 -1.41 -4.75 12.22
CA LEU A 112 -2.84 -5.01 12.46
C LEU A 112 -3.34 -4.59 13.86
N PRO A 113 -2.63 -4.87 14.98
CA PRO A 113 -3.07 -4.41 16.31
C PRO A 113 -3.08 -2.87 16.42
N SER A 114 -2.15 -2.19 15.75
CA SER A 114 -2.08 -0.72 15.74
C SER A 114 -3.28 -0.10 15.02
N LEU A 115 -3.82 -0.76 13.98
CA LEU A 115 -5.03 -0.29 13.30
C LEU A 115 -6.25 -0.26 14.23
N GLN A 116 -6.33 -1.21 15.18
CA GLN A 116 -7.39 -1.19 16.18
C GLN A 116 -7.25 -0.01 17.14
N GLN A 117 -6.01 0.37 17.49
CA GLN A 117 -5.76 1.54 18.34
C GLN A 117 -6.13 2.85 17.65
N GLU A 118 -6.03 2.92 16.31
CA GLU A 118 -6.51 4.09 15.55
C GLU A 118 -8.01 4.34 15.74
N MET A 119 -8.80 3.30 16.06
CA MET A 119 -10.25 3.38 16.24
C MET A 119 -10.68 4.04 17.57
N VAL A 120 -9.75 4.31 18.49
CA VAL A 120 -10.04 5.09 19.71
C VAL A 120 -10.43 6.53 19.36
N SER A 121 -9.95 7.05 18.24
CA SER A 121 -10.34 8.35 17.73
C SER A 121 -11.78 8.32 17.20
N PRO A 122 -12.71 9.15 17.71
CA PRO A 122 -14.07 9.23 17.20
C PRO A 122 -14.15 9.59 15.71
N TYR A 123 -13.19 10.38 15.22
CA TYR A 123 -13.08 10.72 13.80
C TYR A 123 -12.77 9.48 12.96
N ASN A 124 -11.72 8.73 13.34
CA ASN A 124 -11.33 7.53 12.61
C ASN A 124 -12.43 6.47 12.67
N PHE A 125 -13.08 6.30 13.83
CA PHE A 125 -14.19 5.37 13.97
C PHE A 125 -15.35 5.72 13.04
N LYS A 126 -15.74 7.01 12.97
CA LYS A 126 -16.80 7.46 12.08
C LYS A 126 -16.45 7.24 10.60
N ASP A 127 -15.21 7.55 10.22
CA ASP A 127 -14.72 7.33 8.87
C ASP A 127 -14.70 5.83 8.50
N PHE A 128 -14.12 5.00 9.36
CA PHE A 128 -14.10 3.54 9.24
C PHE A 128 -15.51 2.94 9.16
N TYR A 129 -16.43 3.36 10.03
CA TYR A 129 -17.81 2.89 10.01
C TYR A 129 -18.53 3.28 8.70
N THR A 130 -18.30 4.50 8.21
CA THR A 130 -18.87 4.95 6.94
C THR A 130 -18.29 4.14 5.77
N PHE A 131 -16.98 3.88 5.79
CA PHE A 131 -16.31 3.03 4.83
C PHE A 131 -16.87 1.61 4.86
N SER A 132 -16.96 0.97 6.03
CA SER A 132 -17.36 -0.43 6.16
C SER A 132 -18.76 -0.68 5.64
N PHE A 133 -19.71 0.23 5.91
CA PHE A 133 -21.05 0.13 5.35
C PHE A 133 -21.04 0.15 3.82
N LYS A 134 -20.33 1.11 3.21
CA LYS A 134 -20.21 1.20 1.75
C LYS A 134 -19.50 -0.02 1.16
N TYR A 135 -18.42 -0.45 1.80
CA TYR A 135 -17.64 -1.61 1.41
C TYR A 135 -18.49 -2.87 1.39
N CYS A 136 -19.27 -3.12 2.45
CA CYS A 136 -20.15 -4.28 2.53
C CYS A 136 -21.26 -4.33 1.47
N LEU A 137 -21.74 -3.17 1.01
CA LEU A 137 -22.73 -3.11 -0.06
C LEU A 137 -22.18 -3.61 -1.40
N THR A 138 -20.87 -3.54 -1.62
CA THR A 138 -20.26 -3.97 -2.89
C THR A 138 -20.39 -5.47 -3.13
N ALA A 139 -20.38 -6.29 -2.06
CA ALA A 139 -20.64 -7.73 -2.15
C ALA A 139 -22.09 -8.06 -2.52
N LEU A 140 -23.03 -7.19 -2.16
CA LEU A 140 -24.47 -7.40 -2.43
C LEU A 140 -24.85 -6.99 -3.86
N THR A 141 -24.20 -5.95 -4.40
CA THR A 141 -24.42 -5.52 -5.78
C THR A 141 -24.02 -6.60 -6.80
N ILE A 142 -22.92 -7.32 -6.55
CA ILE A 142 -22.45 -8.41 -7.42
C ILE A 142 -23.46 -9.57 -7.43
N LYS A 143 -23.98 -9.95 -6.26
CA LYS A 143 -24.99 -11.02 -6.15
C LYS A 143 -26.30 -10.67 -6.87
N ASN A 144 -26.67 -9.40 -6.94
CA ASN A 144 -27.84 -8.97 -7.70
C ASN A 144 -27.62 -9.05 -9.23
N THR A 145 -26.41 -8.78 -9.72
CA THR A 145 -26.09 -8.94 -11.14
C THR A 145 -25.98 -10.42 -11.54
N ASP A 146 -25.42 -11.27 -10.68
CA ASP A 146 -25.37 -12.71 -10.93
C ASP A 146 -26.78 -13.29 -10.96
N ASN A 147 -27.66 -12.88 -10.04
CA ASN A 147 -29.06 -13.31 -10.01
C ASN A 147 -29.88 -12.86 -11.24
N ILE A 148 -29.56 -11.72 -11.87
CA ILE A 148 -30.25 -11.26 -13.09
C ILE A 148 -29.79 -12.07 -14.32
N LEU A 149 -28.53 -12.52 -14.37
CA LEU A 149 -28.01 -13.27 -15.51
C LEU A 149 -28.58 -14.70 -15.57
N ILE A 150 -28.92 -15.30 -14.41
CA ILE A 150 -29.61 -16.61 -14.35
C ILE A 150 -31.10 -16.52 -14.66
N MET A 151 -31.77 -15.38 -14.41
CA MET A 151 -33.20 -15.22 -14.74
C MET A 151 -33.47 -14.81 -16.18
N SER A 152 -32.44 -14.61 -17.01
CA SER A 152 -32.58 -14.22 -18.42
C SER A 152 -32.20 -15.35 -19.39
N LYS A 153 -31.98 -16.57 -18.90
CA LYS A 153 -31.63 -17.76 -19.70
C LYS A 153 -32.72 -18.83 -19.79
N ASP A 154 -33.92 -18.53 -19.32
CA ASP A 154 -35.10 -19.39 -19.49
C ASP A 154 -36.12 -18.75 -20.46
#